data_AF-A0A660RKH9-F1
#
_entry.id   AF-A0A660RKH9-F1
#
_cell.length_a   1.000
_cell.length_b   1.000
_cell.length_c   1.000
_cell.angle_alpha   90.00
_cell.angle_beta   90.00
_cell.angle_gamma   90.00
#
_symmetry.space_group_name_H-M   'P 1'
#
loop_
_entity.id
_entity.type
_entity.pdbx_description
1 polymer ?
#
loop_
_entity_poly.entity_id
_entity_poly.type
_entity_poly.pdbx_seq_one_letter_code
_entity_poly.pdbx_strand_id
1 'polypeptide(L)'
;MEVILDNGKVVKLRKLKMKDVLNAKHNDPTVQSMMLVAKAIEEIDGEPVQLTWKDLMDWDMSDFLKVQNVLLEESGMNIGEIEAKKF
;
A
#
# COMPACT_ATOMS: atom_id res chain seq x y z
N MET A 1 -4.67 -11.32 -0.34
CA MET A 1 -5.90 -10.50 -0.30
C MET A 1 -6.00 -9.82 -1.64
N GLU A 2 -7.18 -9.81 -2.25
CA GLU A 2 -7.35 -9.36 -3.64
C GLU A 2 -8.23 -8.12 -3.69
N VAL A 3 -7.87 -7.16 -4.54
CA VAL A 3 -8.61 -5.92 -4.76
C VAL A 3 -8.85 -5.76 -6.25
N ILE A 4 -10.11 -5.56 -6.63
CA ILE A 4 -10.49 -5.30 -8.02
C ILE A 4 -10.47 -3.78 -8.23
N LEU A 5 -9.60 -3.35 -9.13
CA LEU A 5 -9.49 -1.96 -9.58
C LEU A 5 -10.66 -1.58 -10.48
N ASP A 6 -10.89 -0.28 -10.65
CA ASP A 6 -12.01 0.24 -11.44
C ASP A 6 -11.87 -0.10 -12.94
N ASN A 7 -10.64 -0.31 -13.41
CA ASN A 7 -10.34 -0.81 -14.77
C ASN A 7 -10.49 -2.34 -14.93
N GLY A 8 -10.91 -3.05 -13.89
CA GLY A 8 -11.13 -4.49 -13.89
C GLY A 8 -9.89 -5.34 -13.57
N LYS A 9 -8.71 -4.73 -13.38
CA LYS A 9 -7.51 -5.46 -12.97
C LYS A 9 -7.61 -5.97 -11.55
N VAL A 10 -6.99 -7.12 -11.28
CA VAL A 10 -6.95 -7.73 -9.95
C VAL A 10 -5.58 -7.54 -9.33
N VAL A 11 -5.53 -6.87 -8.19
CA VAL A 11 -4.30 -6.63 -7.43
C VAL A 11 -4.27 -7.55 -6.23
N LYS A 12 -3.21 -8.34 -6.10
CA LYS A 12 -2.97 -9.19 -4.94
C LYS A 12 -2.00 -8.54 -3.98
N LEU A 13 -2.42 -8.48 -2.73
CA LEU A 13 -1.73 -7.87 -1.62
C LEU A 13 -1.32 -8.94 -0.60
N ARG A 14 -0.18 -8.69 0.06
CA ARG A 14 0.17 -9.31 1.33
C ARG A 14 -0.01 -8.33 2.49
N LYS A 15 -0.19 -8.87 3.70
CA LYS A 15 -0.20 -8.06 4.93
C LYS A 15 1.14 -7.36 5.13
N LEU A 16 1.07 -6.12 5.64
CA LEU A 16 2.25 -5.39 6.07
C LEU A 16 2.81 -6.03 7.34
N LYS A 17 4.15 -6.09 7.41
CA LYS A 17 4.88 -6.47 8.62
C LYS A 17 5.48 -5.21 9.24
N MET A 18 5.74 -5.25 10.55
CA MET A 18 6.37 -4.12 11.25
C MET A 18 7.67 -3.63 10.57
N LYS A 19 8.47 -4.56 10.01
CA LYS A 19 9.69 -4.21 9.26
C LYS A 19 9.41 -3.36 8.02
N ASP A 20 8.27 -3.54 7.36
CA ASP A 20 7.92 -2.77 6.17
C ASP A 20 7.63 -1.32 6.56
N VAL A 21 6.89 -1.12 7.67
CA VAL A 21 6.59 0.19 8.26
C VAL A 21 7.87 0.93 8.66
N LEU A 22 8.79 0.23 9.32
CA LEU A 22 10.08 0.80 9.73
C LEU A 22 11.00 1.15 8.55
N ASN A 23 10.87 0.45 7.42
CA ASN A 23 11.68 0.67 6.23
C ASN A 23 11.09 1.70 5.27
N ALA A 24 9.79 2.00 5.37
CA ALA A 24 9.13 3.08 4.63
C ALA A 24 9.49 4.45 5.23
N LYS A 25 10.78 4.83 5.15
CA LYS A 25 11.27 6.10 5.67
C LYS A 25 11.24 7.16 4.57
N HIS A 26 10.27 8.06 4.66
CA HIS A 26 10.21 9.25 3.83
C HIS A 26 9.71 10.44 4.67
N ASN A 27 10.11 11.66 4.31
CA ASN A 27 9.69 12.88 5.02
C ASN A 27 8.24 13.26 4.70
N ASP A 28 7.75 12.86 3.53
CA ASP A 28 6.37 13.04 3.10
C ASP A 28 5.51 11.81 3.49
N PRO A 29 4.46 11.99 4.32
CA PRO A 29 3.55 10.91 4.74
C PRO A 29 2.81 10.24 3.57
N THR A 30 2.50 11.00 2.51
CA THR A 30 1.84 10.48 1.30
C THR A 30 2.75 9.50 0.59
N VAL A 31 4.02 9.89 0.40
CA VAL A 31 5.04 9.01 -0.20
C VAL A 31 5.28 7.80 0.69
N GLN A 32 5.33 7.97 2.02
CA GLN A 32 5.45 6.85 2.95
C GLN A 32 4.28 5.87 2.80
N SER A 33 3.04 6.36 2.67
CA SER A 33 1.87 5.52 2.40
C SER A 33 2.00 4.75 1.09
N MET A 34 2.38 5.45 0.00
CA MET A 34 2.61 4.83 -1.30
C MET A 34 3.73 3.78 -1.27
N MET A 35 4.80 4.01 -0.50
CA MET A 35 5.87 3.01 -0.30
C MET A 35 5.33 1.74 0.35
N LEU A 36 4.44 1.86 1.33
CA LEU A 36 3.84 0.71 2.00
C LEU A 36 2.91 -0.07 1.07
N VAL A 37 2.06 0.65 0.32
CA VAL A 37 1.17 0.04 -0.66
C VAL A 37 1.98 -0.68 -1.75
N ALA A 38 2.96 -0.01 -2.36
CA ALA A 38 3.81 -0.61 -3.40
C ALA A 38 4.54 -1.86 -2.90
N LYS A 39 4.98 -1.85 -1.64
CA LYS A 39 5.68 -2.98 -1.02
C LYS A 39 4.77 -4.15 -0.63
N ALA A 40 3.47 -3.91 -0.54
CA ALA A 40 2.46 -4.91 -0.22
C ALA A 40 1.86 -5.59 -1.46
N ILE A 41 1.90 -4.94 -2.62
CA ILE A 41 1.48 -5.51 -3.89
C ILE A 41 2.48 -6.59 -4.32
N GLU A 42 1.99 -7.81 -4.55
CA GLU A 42 2.78 -8.95 -5.00
C GLU A 42 2.47 -9.34 -6.44
N GLU A 43 1.20 -9.25 -6.87
CA GLU A 43 0.76 -9.64 -8.21
C GLU A 43 -0.27 -8.63 -8.76
N ILE A 44 -0.27 -8.44 -10.08
CA ILE A 44 -1.33 -7.75 -10.83
C ILE A 44 -1.75 -8.67 -11.97
N ASP A 45 -3.04 -8.97 -12.07
CA ASP A 45 -3.63 -9.90 -13.05
C ASP A 45 -2.94 -11.28 -13.08
N GLY A 46 -2.48 -11.75 -11.91
CA GLY A 46 -1.78 -13.03 -11.73
C GLY A 46 -0.28 -12.99 -12.07
N GLU A 47 0.23 -11.86 -12.56
CA GLU A 47 1.65 -11.68 -12.85
C GLU A 47 2.37 -11.06 -11.64
N PRO A 48 3.48 -11.67 -11.15
CA PRO A 48 4.27 -11.09 -10.07
C PRO A 48 4.85 -9.73 -10.46
N VAL A 49 4.73 -8.75 -9.56
CA VAL A 49 5.26 -7.40 -9.76
C VAL A 49 6.13 -6.96 -8.60
N GLN A 50 7.06 -6.06 -8.89
CA GLN A 50 7.83 -5.36 -7.86
C GLN A 50 7.72 -3.85 -8.11
N LEU A 51 6.79 -3.22 -7.40
CA LEU A 51 6.53 -1.79 -7.53
C LEU A 51 7.35 -0.96 -6.55
N THR A 52 7.56 0.28 -6.93
CA THR A 52 8.02 1.38 -6.08
C THR A 52 6.90 2.38 -5.88
N TRP A 53 7.06 3.32 -4.94
CA TRP A 53 6.08 4.37 -4.71
C TRP A 53 5.86 5.26 -5.95
N LYS A 54 6.85 5.35 -6.84
CA LYS A 54 6.76 6.16 -8.07
C LYS A 54 5.77 5.56 -9.07
N ASP A 55 5.71 4.24 -9.14
CA ASP A 55 4.80 3.52 -10.04
C ASP A 55 3.32 3.75 -9.66
N LEU A 56 3.07 4.18 -8.42
CA LEU A 56 1.73 4.52 -7.92
C LEU A 56 1.35 5.99 -8.12
N MET A 57 2.26 6.85 -8.59
CA MET A 57 1.94 8.27 -8.83
C MET A 57 0.97 8.45 -10.00
N ASP A 58 1.00 7.52 -10.96
CA ASP A 58 0.14 7.53 -12.15
C ASP A 58 -1.17 6.74 -11.93
N TRP A 59 -1.39 6.21 -10.73
CA TRP A 59 -2.62 5.49 -10.42
C TRP A 59 -3.76 6.45 -10.16
N ASP A 60 -4.97 6.03 -10.54
CA ASP A 60 -6.18 6.71 -10.12
C ASP A 60 -6.30 6.73 -8.60
N MET A 61 -6.62 7.91 -8.05
CA MET A 61 -6.69 8.10 -6.60
C MET A 61 -7.75 7.19 -5.96
N SER A 62 -8.85 6.90 -6.65
CA SER A 62 -9.88 5.97 -6.16
C SER A 62 -9.31 4.57 -5.96
N ASP A 63 -8.61 4.05 -6.96
CA ASP A 63 -7.97 2.74 -6.93
C ASP A 63 -6.89 2.67 -5.84
N PHE A 64 -6.06 3.70 -5.73
CA PHE A 64 -5.05 3.79 -4.67
C PHE A 64 -5.70 3.71 -3.27
N LEU A 65 -6.72 4.52 -3.00
CA LEU A 65 -7.40 4.53 -1.70
C LEU A 65 -8.10 3.20 -1.41
N LYS A 66 -8.68 2.55 -2.42
CA LYS A 66 -9.32 1.24 -2.30
C LYS A 66 -8.31 0.18 -1.85
N VAL A 67 -7.15 0.13 -2.51
CA VAL A 67 -6.04 -0.76 -2.16
C VAL A 67 -5.50 -0.44 -0.76
N GLN A 68 -5.27 0.84 -0.46
CA GLN A 68 -4.77 1.28 0.84
C GLN A 68 -5.70 0.85 1.97
N ASN A 69 -7.01 1.06 1.84
CA ASN A 69 -7.98 0.73 2.87
C ASN A 69 -7.99 -0.77 3.17
N VAL A 70 -8.06 -1.61 2.14
CA VAL A 70 -8.00 -3.07 2.29
C VAL A 70 -6.68 -3.49 2.94
N LEU A 71 -5.56 -2.88 2.53
CA LEU A 71 -4.25 -3.16 3.12
C LEU A 71 -4.20 -2.88 4.62
N LEU A 72 -4.76 -1.75 5.06
CA LEU A 72 -4.74 -1.33 6.46
C LEU A 72 -5.65 -2.19 7.32
N GLU A 73 -6.87 -2.42 6.87
CA GLU A 73 -7.85 -3.27 7.54
C GLU A 73 -7.28 -4.67 7.79
N GLU A 74 -6.76 -5.29 6.73
CA GLU A 74 -6.22 -6.65 6.82
C GLU A 74 -4.91 -6.74 7.60
N SER A 75 -4.09 -5.69 7.57
CA SER A 75 -2.84 -5.67 8.33
C SER A 75 -3.07 -5.35 9.80
N GLY A 76 -4.31 -5.04 10.23
CA GLY A 76 -4.61 -4.58 11.57
C GLY A 76 -3.85 -3.29 11.92
N MET A 77 -3.55 -2.47 10.91
CA MET A 77 -2.78 -1.24 11.06
C MET A 77 -3.73 -0.05 10.98
N ASN A 78 -3.82 0.72 12.06
CA ASN A 78 -4.47 2.01 12.04
C ASN A 78 -3.37 3.07 11.80
N ILE A 79 -3.33 3.73 10.63
CA ILE A 79 -2.28 4.73 10.33
C ILE A 79 -2.29 5.86 11.38
N GLY A 80 -3.44 6.14 12.02
CA GLY A 80 -3.52 7.07 13.14
C GLY A 80 -2.63 6.73 14.35
N GLU A 81 -2.26 5.45 14.55
CA GLU A 81 -1.33 5.05 15.61
C GLU A 81 0.14 5.21 15.21
N ILE A 82 0.46 5.30 13.91
CA ILE A 82 1.84 5.49 13.44
C ILE A 82 2.30 6.93 13.72
N GLU A 83 1.38 7.89 13.76
CA GLU A 83 1.67 9.28 14.18
C GLU A 83 1.96 9.38 15.69
N ALA A 84 1.31 8.55 16.52
CA ALA A 84 1.45 8.61 17.98
C ALA A 84 2.81 8.15 18.53
N LYS A 85 3.64 7.48 17.71
CA LYS A 85 4.99 7.02 18.13
C LYS A 85 6.13 7.97 17.77
N LYS A 86 5.84 9.17 17.24
CA LYS A 86 6.85 10.19 16.89
C LYS A 86 6.82 11.45 17.77
N PHE A 87 6.16 11.41 18.92
CA PHE A 87 6.22 12.47 19.94
C PHE A 87 6.68 11.92 21.29
#